data_AF-A0A822B148-F1
#
_entry.id   AF-A0A822B148-F1
#
_cell.length_a   1.000
_cell.length_b   1.000
_cell.length_c   1.000
_cell.angle_alpha   90.00
_cell.angle_beta   90.00
_cell.angle_gamma   90.00
#
_symmetry.space_group_name_H-M   'P 1'
#
loop_
_entity.id
_entity.type
_entity.pdbx_description
1 polymer ?
#
loop_
_entity_poly.entity_id
_entity_poly.type
_entity_poly.pdbx_seq_one_letter_code
_entity_poly.pdbx_strand_id
1 'polypeptide(L)'
;DLQHLRAVKAEKHHEFAKDRDMLAYFASAKTGESIETIFRQAAAHLMHIVLPKTDTDATPIITATIVRQEPQSAMFDKPLATPNRTRTSICSLQ
;
A
#
# COMPACT_ATOMS: atom_id res chain seq x y z
N ASP A 1 3.03 6.31 -5.90
CA ASP A 1 2.98 6.43 -7.37
C ASP A 1 2.30 7.75 -7.77
N LEU A 2 2.53 8.23 -9.00
CA LEU A 2 2.01 9.49 -9.55
C LEU A 2 0.65 9.31 -10.26
N GLN A 3 -0.12 8.28 -9.89
CA GLN A 3 -1.40 7.95 -10.55
C GLN A 3 -2.41 9.10 -10.54
N HIS A 4 -2.43 9.89 -9.46
CA HIS A 4 -3.32 11.04 -9.31
C HIS A 4 -2.95 12.21 -10.24
N LEU A 5 -1.70 12.29 -10.73
CA LEU A 5 -1.22 13.28 -11.69
C LEU A 5 -1.11 12.73 -13.11
N ARG A 6 -1.72 11.56 -13.37
CA ARG A 6 -1.66 10.87 -14.65
C ARG A 6 -2.29 11.71 -15.76
N ALA A 7 -1.52 11.99 -16.80
CA ALA A 7 -1.99 12.69 -18.01
C ALA A 7 -2.81 11.77 -18.95
N VAL A 8 -2.51 10.47 -19.00
CA VAL A 8 -3.17 9.51 -19.91
C VAL A 8 -4.12 8.61 -19.13
N LYS A 9 -5.43 8.69 -19.40
CA LYS A 9 -6.43 7.82 -18.74
C LYS A 9 -6.12 6.33 -18.92
N ALA A 10 -6.45 5.54 -17.91
CA ALA A 10 -6.23 4.08 -17.94
C ALA A 10 -6.95 3.42 -19.12
N GLU A 11 -8.19 3.81 -19.40
CA GLU A 11 -9.00 3.29 -20.51
C GLU A 11 -8.28 3.48 -21.85
N LYS A 12 -7.84 4.71 -22.16
CA LYS A 12 -7.11 5.03 -23.39
C LYS A 12 -5.82 4.21 -23.56
N HIS A 13 -5.11 3.94 -22.46
CA HIS A 13 -3.94 3.07 -22.48
C HIS A 13 -4.30 1.63 -22.87
N HIS A 14 -5.36 1.08 -22.29
CA HIS A 14 -5.81 -0.29 -22.62
C HIS A 14 -6.35 -0.40 -24.04
N GLU A 15 -7.16 0.57 -24.49
CA GLU A 15 -7.66 0.62 -25.86
C GLU A 15 -6.49 0.65 -26.86
N PHE A 16 -5.53 1.54 -26.65
CA PHE A 16 -4.36 1.64 -27.52
C PHE A 16 -3.54 0.35 -27.56
N ALA A 17 -3.36 -0.30 -26.41
CA ALA A 17 -2.65 -1.58 -26.35
C ALA A 17 -3.42 -2.68 -27.09
N LYS A 18 -4.72 -2.78 -26.86
CA LYS A 18 -5.60 -3.76 -27.52
C LYS A 18 -5.63 -3.58 -29.03
N ASP A 19 -5.75 -2.35 -29.52
CA ASP A 19 -5.80 -2.04 -30.95
C ASP A 19 -4.50 -2.39 -31.70
N ARG A 20 -3.41 -2.62 -30.96
CA ARG A 20 -2.07 -2.92 -31.49
C ARG A 20 -1.57 -4.31 -31.08
N ASP A 21 -2.43 -5.15 -30.51
CA ASP A 21 -2.06 -6.46 -29.97
C ASP A 21 -0.87 -6.40 -29.00
N MET A 22 -0.81 -5.34 -28.20
CA MET A 22 0.21 -5.15 -27.16
C MET A 22 -0.30 -5.55 -25.78
N LEU A 23 0.62 -6.01 -24.95
CA LEU A 23 0.37 -6.25 -23.53
C LEU A 23 0.31 -4.91 -22.78
N ALA A 24 -0.72 -4.73 -21.95
CA ALA A 24 -0.92 -3.51 -21.17
C ALA A 24 -0.49 -3.72 -19.71
N TYR A 25 0.45 -2.90 -19.23
CA TYR A 25 0.96 -2.97 -17.86
C TYR A 25 1.08 -1.60 -17.21
N PHE A 26 0.92 -1.56 -15.88
CA PHE A 26 1.29 -0.40 -15.06
C PHE A 26 2.35 -0.82 -14.06
N ALA A 27 3.43 -0.04 -13.97
CA ALA A 27 4.48 -0.23 -13.01
C ALA A 27 5.08 1.10 -12.58
N SER A 28 5.76 1.07 -11.45
CA SER A 28 6.50 2.21 -10.93
C SER A 28 7.96 1.82 -10.70
N ALA A 29 8.84 2.29 -11.57
CA ALA A 29 10.28 2.06 -11.45
C ALA A 29 10.86 2.58 -10.12
N LYS A 30 10.23 3.60 -9.53
CA LYS A 30 10.65 4.20 -8.26
C LYS A 30 10.29 3.35 -7.04
N THR A 31 9.08 2.79 -7.00
CA THR A 31 8.62 1.98 -5.86
C THR A 31 8.86 0.49 -6.05
N GLY A 32 9.25 0.06 -7.25
CA GLY A 32 9.41 -1.36 -7.57
C GLY A 32 8.10 -2.08 -7.91
N GLU A 33 6.98 -1.35 -7.92
CA GLU A 33 5.64 -1.94 -8.08
C GLU A 33 5.49 -2.59 -9.47
N SER A 34 5.08 -3.86 -9.47
CA SER A 34 4.78 -4.68 -10.64
C SER A 34 5.94 -4.95 -11.60
N ILE A 35 7.17 -4.55 -11.29
CA ILE A 35 8.32 -4.74 -12.19
C ILE A 35 8.58 -6.23 -12.45
N GLU A 36 8.72 -7.02 -11.39
CA GLU A 36 8.97 -8.46 -11.49
C GLU A 36 7.86 -9.19 -12.26
N THR A 37 6.61 -8.90 -11.93
CA THR A 37 5.44 -9.51 -12.56
C THR A 37 5.37 -9.19 -14.06
N ILE A 38 5.72 -7.97 -14.48
CA ILE A 38 5.75 -7.60 -15.90
C ILE A 38 6.79 -8.42 -16.65
N PHE A 39 8.01 -8.53 -16.12
CA PHE A 39 9.06 -9.32 -16.78
C PHE A 39 8.70 -10.80 -16.85
N ARG A 40 8.13 -11.36 -15.77
CA ARG A 40 7.65 -12.74 -15.74
C ARG A 40 6.53 -12.98 -16.75
N GLN A 41 5.53 -12.10 -16.82
CA GLN A 41 4.43 -12.22 -17.79
C GLN A 41 4.90 -12.03 -19.23
N ALA A 42 5.83 -11.10 -19.48
CA ALA A 42 6.42 -10.91 -20.80
C ALA A 42 7.21 -12.15 -21.25
N ALA A 43 8.04 -12.72 -20.38
CA ALA A 43 8.77 -13.95 -20.65
C ALA A 43 7.82 -15.13 -20.92
N ALA A 44 6.78 -15.28 -20.10
CA ALA A 44 5.77 -16.32 -20.30
C ALA A 44 5.00 -16.15 -21.61
N HIS A 45 4.68 -14.91 -22.00
CA HIS A 45 4.03 -14.60 -23.25
C HIS A 45 4.91 -14.97 -24.46
N LEU A 46 6.20 -14.64 -24.41
CA LEU A 46 7.18 -15.02 -25.44
C LEU A 46 7.37 -16.53 -25.54
N MET A 47 7.32 -17.24 -24.41
CA MET A 47 7.47 -18.69 -24.35
C MET A 47 6.17 -19.46 -24.58
N HIS A 48 5.04 -18.76 -24.76
CA HIS A 48 3.69 -19.36 -24.84
C HIS A 48 3.33 -20.26 -23.64
N ILE A 49 3.80 -19.90 -22.44
CA ILE A 49 3.50 -20.60 -21.18
C ILE A 49 2.35 -19.88 -20.48
N VAL A 50 1.35 -20.64 -20.04
CA VAL A 50 0.24 -20.12 -19.23
C VAL A 50 0.68 -20.04 -17.77
N LEU A 51 0.80 -18.83 -17.23
CA LEU A 51 1.10 -18.63 -15.82
C LEU A 51 -0.12 -18.96 -14.93
N PRO A 52 0.06 -19.65 -13.80
CA PRO A 52 -1.01 -19.87 -12.84
C PRO A 52 -1.47 -18.56 -12.20
N LYS A 53 -2.78 -18.43 -11.93
CA LYS A 53 -3.43 -17.19 -11.43
C LYS A 53 -3.00 -16.76 -10.01
N THR A 54 -2.16 -17.53 -9.35
CA THR A 54 -1.73 -17.29 -7.96
C THR A 54 -0.74 -16.14 -7.79
N ASP A 55 -0.15 -15.66 -8.89
CA ASP A 55 1.02 -14.79 -8.83
C ASP A 55 0.75 -13.29 -8.95
N THR A 56 -0.49 -12.85 -9.21
CA THR A 56 -0.74 -11.44 -9.55
C THR A 56 -1.01 -10.55 -8.34
N ASP A 57 -1.62 -11.05 -7.25
CA ASP A 57 -2.16 -10.16 -6.20
C ASP A 57 -2.13 -10.74 -4.77
N ALA A 58 -1.19 -11.64 -4.45
CA ALA A 58 -1.03 -12.12 -3.08
C ALA A 58 -0.39 -11.02 -2.21
N THR A 59 -1.20 -10.12 -1.65
CA THR A 59 -0.75 -9.27 -0.55
C THR A 59 -0.41 -10.16 0.66
N PRO A 60 0.72 -9.94 1.35
CA PRO A 60 1.05 -10.74 2.52
C PRO A 60 -0.04 -10.55 3.56
N ILE A 61 -0.62 -11.66 4.04
CA ILE A 61 -1.63 -11.65 5.10
C ILE A 61 -0.93 -11.19 6.39
N ILE A 62 -1.21 -9.95 6.83
CA ILE A 62 -0.73 -9.44 8.12
C ILE A 62 -1.75 -9.87 9.19
N THR A 63 -1.41 -10.91 9.95
CA THR A 63 -2.20 -11.33 11.11
C THR A 63 -1.92 -10.40 12.29
N ALA A 64 -2.95 -9.67 12.76
CA ALA A 64 -2.86 -8.86 13.97
C ALA A 64 -3.58 -9.54 15.14
N THR A 65 -2.93 -9.61 16.29
CA THR A 65 -3.55 -10.11 17.53
C THR A 65 -4.44 -9.01 18.12
N ILE A 66 -5.75 -9.25 18.16
CA ILE A 66 -6.69 -8.33 18.82
C ILE A 66 -6.61 -8.55 20.33
N VAL A 67 -5.99 -7.62 21.06
CA VAL A 67 -6.01 -7.61 22.53
C VAL A 67 -7.38 -7.08 22.98
N ARG A 68 -8.21 -7.94 23.58
CA ARG A 68 -9.43 -7.51 24.26
C ARG A 68 -9.04 -6.88 25.59
N GLN A 69 -9.14 -5.55 25.69
CA GLN A 69 -9.13 -4.89 27.00
C GLN A 69 -10.45 -5.20 27.70
N GLU A 70 -10.38 -5.85 28.86
CA GLU A 70 -11.55 -6.00 29.72
C GLU A 70 -12.04 -4.62 30.15
N PRO A 71 -13.36 -4.36 30.17
CA PRO A 71 -13.89 -3.12 30.67
C PRO A 71 -13.66 -3.07 32.19
N GLN A 72 -12.60 -2.39 32.64
CA GLN A 72 -12.49 -1.97 34.04
C GLN A 72 -13.56 -0.92 34.32
N SER A 73 -14.75 -1.39 34.68
CA SER A 73 -15.77 -0.58 35.32
C SER A 73 -15.57 -0.57 36.83
N ALA A 74 -15.65 0.64 37.39
CA ALA A 74 -15.88 1.03 38.78
C ALA A 74 -14.67 1.42 39.65
N MET A 75 -14.42 2.73 39.64
CA MET A 75 -14.24 3.65 40.78
C MET A 75 -13.31 3.25 41.94
N PHE A 76 -12.34 4.11 42.28
CA PHE A 76 -12.26 4.78 43.59
C PHE A 76 -11.15 5.84 43.58
N ASP A 77 -11.52 7.06 43.97
CA ASP A 77 -10.64 8.19 44.24
C ASP A 77 -9.54 7.86 45.27
N LYS A 78 -8.31 8.31 45.00
CA LYS A 78 -7.39 8.69 46.09
C LYS A 78 -6.46 9.83 45.67
N PRO A 79 -6.27 10.87 46.50
CA PRO A 79 -5.73 12.14 46.05
C PRO A 79 -4.20 12.26 46.06
N LEU A 80 -3.73 13.03 45.08
CA LEU A 80 -2.59 13.95 45.02
C LEU A 80 -1.27 13.60 45.72
N ALA A 81 -0.24 13.34 44.90
CA ALA A 81 1.15 13.68 45.21
C ALA A 81 1.86 14.27 43.97
N THR A 82 2.01 15.60 44.02
CA THR A 82 2.98 16.54 43.39
C THR A 82 3.43 16.42 41.91
N PRO A 83 3.42 17.54 41.16
CA PRO A 83 3.86 17.58 39.76
C PRO A 83 5.37 17.86 39.66
N ASN A 84 6.13 16.99 38.99
CA ASN A 84 7.44 17.37 38.48
C ASN A 84 7.30 17.87 37.04
N ARG A 85 7.02 19.17 36.95
CA ARG A 85 6.91 19.94 35.71
C ARG A 85 8.31 20.31 35.22
N THR A 86 8.80 19.65 34.18
CA THR A 86 9.86 20.18 33.32
C THR A 86 9.21 20.69 32.02
N ARG A 87 8.97 22.00 31.96
CA ARG A 87 8.66 22.73 30.72
C ARG A 87 9.91 22.83 29.85
N THR A 88 9.76 22.60 28.54
CA THR A 88 10.46 23.34 27.47
C THR A 88 9.50 23.40 26.26
N SER A 89 8.73 24.49 26.07
CA SER A 89 8.99 25.75 25.35
C SER A 89 9.15 25.64 23.81
N ILE A 90 8.02 25.89 23.12
CA ILE A 90 7.81 26.72 21.91
C ILE A 90 8.15 26.12 20.52
N CYS A 91 7.13 26.09 19.65
CA CYS A 91 7.28 26.39 18.23
C CYS A 91 6.07 27.24 17.78
N SER A 92 6.32 28.50 17.43
CA SER A 92 5.37 29.37 16.74
C SER A 92 5.69 29.30 15.24
N LEU A 93 4.75 28.82 14.44
CA LEU A 93 4.80 28.96 12.98
C LEU A 93 4.05 30.24 12.61
N GLN A 94 4.76 31.10 11.87
CA GLN A 94 4.27 32.31 11.23
C GLN A 94 3.85 31.97 9.80
#